data_AF-A0A2V5QXP2-F1
#
_entry.id   AF-A0A2V5QXP2-F1
#
_cell.length_a   1.000
_cell.length_b   1.000
_cell.length_c   1.000
_cell.angle_alpha   90.00
_cell.angle_beta   90.00
_cell.angle_gamma   90.00
#
_symmetry.space_group_name_H-M   'P 1'
#
loop_
_entity.id
_entity.type
_entity.pdbx_description
1 polymer ?
#
loop_
_entity_poly.entity_id
_entity_poly.type
_entity_poly.pdbx_seq_one_letter_code
_entity_poly.pdbx_strand_id
1 'polypeptide(L)' 'MAALASPPTFRAMRTNALTRTTDEIRSYAQLQRQIHDALRVEHPEWVAANGDCPTCDSYESRLAELLGLSSPEKDRSVA' A
#
# COMPACT_ATOMS: atom_id res chain seq x y z
N MET A 1 31.11 -6.16 37.81
CA MET A 1 31.40 -6.02 36.37
C MET A 1 30.09 -5.72 35.67
N ALA A 2 29.86 -4.47 35.22
CA ALA A 2 28.61 -4.08 34.57
C ALA A 2 28.79 -4.15 33.05
N ALA A 3 28.05 -5.04 32.39
CA ALA A 3 28.02 -5.14 30.95
C ALA A 3 27.21 -3.97 30.38
N LEU A 4 27.88 -3.09 29.63
CA LEU A 4 27.24 -2.04 28.85
C LEU A 4 26.55 -2.72 27.65
N ALA A 5 25.26 -3.01 27.78
CA ALA A 5 24.46 -3.43 26.64
C ALA A 5 24.30 -2.23 25.70
N SER A 6 24.91 -2.30 24.52
CA SER A 6 24.74 -1.29 23.46
C SER A 6 23.27 -1.14 23.09
N PRO A 7 22.75 0.08 22.88
CA PRO A 7 21.39 0.27 22.41
C PRO A 7 21.22 -0.38 21.03
N PRO A 8 20.05 -0.98 20.72
CA PRO A 8 19.80 -1.49 19.39
C PRO A 8 19.91 -0.32 18.42
N THR A 9 20.83 -0.43 17.46
CA THR A 9 20.88 0.49 16.32
C THR A 9 19.56 0.37 15.59
N PHE A 10 18.65 1.30 15.81
CA PHE A 10 17.51 1.50 14.93
C PHE A 10 18.11 1.71 13.55
N ARG A 11 18.09 0.66 12.72
CA ARG A 11 18.38 0.81 11.30
C ARG A 11 17.29 1.74 10.80
N ALA A 12 17.63 3.01 10.62
CA ALA A 12 16.90 3.87 9.72
C ALA A 12 16.86 3.12 8.39
N MET A 13 15.71 2.53 8.09
CA MET A 13 15.45 1.99 6.77
C MET A 13 15.65 3.16 5.82
N ARG A 14 16.70 3.05 5.02
CA ARG A 14 17.02 4.03 3.98
C ARG A 14 15.82 3.98 3.05
N THR A 15 14.93 4.96 3.17
CA THR A 15 13.98 5.29 2.11
C THR A 15 14.87 5.72 0.96
N ASN A 16 15.27 4.76 0.12
CA ASN A 16 15.85 5.05 -1.17
C ASN A 16 14.87 6.01 -1.81
N ALA A 17 15.30 7.25 -1.87
CA ALA A 17 14.45 8.39 -2.11
C ALA A 17 13.49 8.03 -3.22
N LEU A 18 12.19 8.06 -2.89
CA LEU A 18 11.22 8.42 -3.88
C LEU A 18 11.60 9.86 -4.25
N THR A 19 12.60 10.04 -5.12
CA THR A 19 12.75 11.25 -5.91
C THR A 19 11.58 11.23 -6.89
N ARG A 20 10.39 11.42 -6.35
CA ARG A 20 9.23 11.82 -7.11
C ARG A 20 8.63 12.88 -6.24
N THR A 21 9.08 14.09 -6.55
CA THR A 21 8.32 15.33 -6.48
C THR A 21 7.22 15.35 -5.42
N THR A 22 7.24 16.37 -4.58
CA THR A 22 6.05 16.89 -3.90
C THR A 22 5.03 17.41 -4.93
N ASP A 23 4.72 16.59 -5.95
CA ASP A 23 3.59 16.73 -6.84
C ASP A 23 2.43 16.27 -5.98
N GLU A 24 1.71 17.24 -5.42
CA GLU A 24 0.42 16.97 -4.80
C GLU A 24 -0.34 16.01 -5.70
N ILE A 25 -0.80 14.91 -5.12
CA ILE A 25 -1.43 13.87 -5.92
C ILE A 25 -2.75 14.44 -6.45
N ARG A 26 -2.78 14.77 -7.75
CA ARG A 26 -3.89 15.52 -8.35
C ARG A 26 -5.19 14.73 -8.47
N SER A 27 -5.16 13.40 -8.27
CA SER A 27 -6.34 12.56 -8.33
C SER A 27 -6.20 11.27 -7.51
N TYR A 28 -7.31 10.75 -7.02
CA TYR A 28 -7.38 9.45 -6.34
C TYR A 28 -6.80 8.32 -7.20
N ALA A 29 -7.09 8.30 -8.50
CA ALA A 29 -6.55 7.29 -9.41
C ALA A 29 -5.02 7.32 -9.52
N GLN A 30 -4.39 8.50 -9.40
CA GLN A 30 -2.93 8.58 -9.31
C GLN A 30 -2.42 8.04 -7.99
N LEU A 31 -3.06 8.38 -6.86
CA LEU A 31 -2.68 7.85 -5.54
C LEU A 31 -2.75 6.32 -5.52
N GLN A 32 -3.86 5.78 -6.02
CA GLN A 32 -4.10 4.34 -6.08
C GLN A 32 -2.97 3.61 -6.83
N ARG A 33 -2.62 4.08 -8.04
CA ARG A 33 -1.48 3.50 -8.80
C ARG A 33 -0.15 3.55 -8.05
N GLN A 34 0.13 4.65 -7.34
CA GLN A 34 1.39 4.75 -6.58
C GLN A 34 1.44 3.75 -5.43
N ILE A 35 0.31 3.55 -4.73
CA ILE A 35 0.19 2.55 -3.66
C ILE A 35 0.33 1.15 -4.24
N HIS A 36 -0.35 0.86 -5.35
CA HIS A 36 -0.25 -0.43 -6.03
C HIS A 36 1.19 -0.80 -6.42
N ASP A 37 1.87 0.13 -7.08
CA ASP A 37 3.24 -0.09 -7.54
C ASP A 37 4.20 -0.26 -6.36
N ALA A 38 4.02 0.52 -5.29
CA ALA A 38 4.82 0.38 -4.07
C ALA A 38 4.61 -0.99 -3.41
N LEU A 39 3.35 -1.44 -3.28
CA LEU A 39 3.03 -2.76 -2.71
C LEU A 39 3.66 -3.90 -3.50
N ARG A 40 3.69 -3.82 -4.83
CA ARG A 40 4.38 -4.82 -5.67
C ARG A 40 5.88 -4.87 -5.48
N VAL A 41 6.51 -3.71 -5.26
CA VAL A 41 7.95 -3.62 -5.04
C VAL A 41 8.31 -4.15 -3.64
N GLU A 42 7.48 -3.87 -2.64
CA GLU A 42 7.69 -4.35 -1.26
C GLU A 42 7.33 -5.83 -1.09
N HIS A 43 6.32 -6.32 -1.82
CA HIS A 43 5.81 -7.69 -1.76
C HIS A 43 5.83 -8.39 -3.13
N PRO A 44 7.03 -8.68 -3.68
CA PRO A 44 7.14 -9.41 -4.94
C PRO A 44 6.52 -10.82 -4.84
N GLU A 45 6.41 -11.39 -3.63
CA GLU A 45 5.77 -12.69 -3.38
C GLU A 45 4.25 -12.70 -3.62
N TRP A 46 3.61 -11.53 -3.64
CA TRP A 46 2.18 -11.42 -3.98
C TRP A 46 1.93 -11.35 -5.48
N VAL A 47 2.98 -11.13 -6.28
CA VAL A 47 2.89 -11.06 -7.74
C VAL A 47 2.93 -12.48 -8.30
N ALA A 48 1.83 -12.91 -8.90
CA ALA A 48 1.72 -14.19 -9.57
C ALA A 48 2.57 -14.23 -10.85
N ALA A 49 2.85 -15.43 -11.36
CA ALA A 49 3.70 -15.63 -12.54
C ALA A 49 3.15 -14.97 -13.82
N ASN A 50 1.85 -14.71 -13.88
CA ASN A 50 1.19 -13.97 -14.96
C ASN A 50 1.35 -12.44 -14.82
N GLY A 51 1.96 -11.98 -13.73
CA GLY A 51 2.15 -10.57 -13.43
C GLY A 51 0.92 -9.92 -12.78
N ASP A 52 -0.05 -10.68 -12.28
CA ASP A 52 -1.18 -10.15 -11.49
C ASP A 52 -0.85 -10.16 -10.00
N CYS A 53 -1.50 -9.29 -9.22
CA CYS A 53 -1.36 -9.26 -7.76
C CYS A 53 -2.75 -9.23 -7.10
N PRO A 54 -3.42 -10.40 -6.95
CA PRO A 54 -4.78 -10.45 -6.41
C PRO A 54 -4.87 -9.91 -4.98
N THR A 55 -3.79 -10.05 -4.20
CA THR A 55 -3.70 -9.44 -2.86
C THR A 55 -3.68 -7.92 -2.94
N CYS A 56 -2.93 -7.34 -3.89
CA CYS A 56 -2.91 -5.89 -4.11
C CYS A 56 -4.33 -5.38 -4.43
N ASP A 57 -5.04 -6.05 -5.33
CA ASP A 57 -6.42 -5.70 -5.72
C ASP A 57 -7.40 -5.71 -4.54
N SER A 58 -7.24 -6.67 -3.62
CA SER A 58 -8.04 -6.73 -2.38
C SER A 58 -7.78 -5.53 -1.47
N TYR A 59 -6.52 -5.11 -1.31
CA TYR A 59 -6.16 -3.92 -0.53
C TYR A 59 -6.72 -2.65 -1.17
N GLU A 60 -6.64 -2.51 -2.50
CA GLU A 60 -7.20 -1.37 -3.20
C GLU A 60 -8.72 -1.28 -3.06
N SER A 61 -9.41 -2.41 -3.18
CA SER A 61 -10.87 -2.48 -3.02
C SER A 61 -11.29 -2.03 -1.62
N ARG A 62 -10.60 -2.54 -0.59
CA ARG A 62 -10.83 -2.15 0.80
C ARG A 62 -10.50 -0.68 1.06
N LEU A 63 -9.46 -0.15 0.43
CA LEU A 63 -9.11 1.27 0.53
C LEU A 63 -10.23 2.13 -0.07
N ALA A 64 -10.77 1.75 -1.22
CA ALA A 64 -11.90 2.45 -1.84
C ALA A 64 -13.15 2.43 -0.93
N GLU A 65 -13.43 1.32 -0.25
CA GLU A 65 -14.50 1.22 0.75
C GLU A 65 -14.29 2.17 1.93
N LEU A 66 -13.08 2.19 2.51
CA LEU A 66 -12.75 3.07 3.63
C LEU A 66 -12.85 4.56 3.27
N LEU A 67 -12.65 4.89 1.99
CA LEU A 67 -12.78 6.24 1.47
C LEU A 67 -14.21 6.57 0.98
N GLY A 68 -15.15 5.63 1.06
CA GLY A 68 -16.52 5.80 0.56
C GLY A 68 -16.62 5.95 -0.95
N LEU A 69 -15.60 5.48 -1.68
CA LEU A 69 -15.52 5.48 -3.14
C LEU A 69 -15.99 4.15 -3.74
N SER A 70 -16.14 3.11 -2.92
CA SER A 70 -16.79 1.88 -3.36
C SER A 70 -18.25 2.17 -3.69
N SER A 71 -18.72 1.60 -4.80
CA SER A 71 -20.14 1.69 -5.13
C SER A 71 -20.94 1.11 -3.96
N PRO A 72 -21.99 1.79 -3.47
CA PRO A 72 -22.84 1.21 -2.44
C PRO A 72 -23.35 -0.12 -2.99
N GLU A 73 -23.00 -1.20 -2.31
CA GLU A 73 -23.59 -2.50 -2.55
C GLU A 73 -25.10 -2.28 -2.39
N LYS A 74 -25.81 -2.34 -3.50
CA LYS A 74 -27.24 -2.08 -3.56
C LYS A 74 -27.90 -3.04 -2.58
N ASP A 75 -28.25 -2.51 -1.42
CA ASP A 75 -28.95 -3.21 -0.35
C ASP A 75 -30.12 -3.95 -1.01
N ARG A 76 -29.94 -5.27 -1.12
CA ARG A 76 -30.92 -6.13 -1.77
C ARG A 76 -32.07 -6.19 -0.79
N SER A 77 -33.04 -5.32 -1.00
CA SER A 77 -34.36 -5.35 -0.36
C SER A 77 -34.80 -6.80 -0.28
N VAL A 78 -34.71 -7.40 0.90
CA VAL A 78 -35.40 -8.64 1.19
C VAL A 78 -36.84 -8.22 1.42
N ALA A 79 -37.66 -8.47 0.41
CA ALA A 79 -39.11 -8.39 0.49
C ALA A 79 -39.64 -9.70 1.08
#